data_AF-A0A963LNU5-F1
#
_entry.id   AF-A0A963LNU5-F1
#
_cell.length_a   1.000
_cell.length_b   1.000
_cell.length_c   1.000
_cell.angle_alpha   90.00
_cell.angle_beta   90.00
_cell.angle_gamma   90.00
#
_symmetry.space_group_name_H-M   'P 1'
#
loop_
_entity.id
_entity.type
_entity.pdbx_description
1 polymer ?
#
loop_
_entity_poly.entity_id
_entity_poly.type
_entity_poly.pdbx_seq_one_letter_code
_entity_poly.pdbx_strand_id
1 'polypeptide(L)'
;LFLFHLLEFSGVPFDLNVREINDRWAQPHFIDSWSQVVIKYTEDKVDQVTHAPATGIYKMAEDGTVGYQRFDYERRAIDSEREAFFMRITGPGDYRYEGADLGILITRGRSMGDNFKLNVRARDWIRGIQKHYAGKPIVTTAHAAVPEPGSFKIL
;
A
#
# COMPACT_ATOMS: atom_id res chain seq x y z
N LEU A 1 7.06 -23.94 16.42
CA LEU A 1 6.64 -25.36 16.42
C LEU A 1 7.73 -26.31 15.92
N PHE A 2 8.28 -26.14 14.70
CA PHE A 2 9.28 -27.05 14.13
C PHE A 2 10.47 -27.38 15.05
N LEU A 3 11.07 -26.38 15.69
CA LEU A 3 12.22 -26.58 16.60
C LEU A 3 11.88 -27.41 17.85
N PHE A 4 10.63 -27.37 18.34
CA PHE A 4 10.21 -28.20 19.48
C PHE A 4 10.15 -29.68 19.10
N HIS A 5 9.74 -30.00 17.87
CA HIS A 5 9.80 -31.38 17.39
C HIS A 5 11.24 -31.89 17.28
N LEU A 6 12.18 -31.07 16.81
CA LEU A 6 13.60 -31.48 16.78
C LEU A 6 14.15 -31.76 18.18
N LEU A 7 13.73 -30.99 19.20
CA LEU A 7 14.08 -31.25 20.59
C LEU A 7 13.51 -32.58 21.09
N GLU A 8 12.24 -32.88 20.80
CA GLU A 8 11.59 -34.15 21.12
C GLU A 8 12.37 -35.35 20.55
N PHE A 9 12.85 -35.24 19.30
CA PHE A 9 13.59 -36.31 18.63
C PHE A 9 15.10 -36.31 18.92
N SER A 10 15.61 -35.34 19.66
CA SER A 10 17.06 -35.24 19.95
C SER A 10 17.58 -36.29 20.93
N GLY A 11 16.69 -36.97 21.66
CA GLY A 11 17.05 -37.92 22.71
C GLY A 11 17.67 -37.27 23.95
N VAL A 12 17.71 -35.94 24.02
CA VAL A 12 18.19 -35.18 25.18
C VAL A 12 17.02 -34.90 26.13
N PRO A 13 17.16 -35.11 27.45
CA PRO A 13 16.14 -34.71 28.41
C PRO A 13 15.94 -33.18 28.38
N PHE A 14 14.70 -32.72 28.27
CA PHE A 14 14.35 -31.31 28.40
C PHE A 14 13.04 -31.18 29.17
N ASP A 15 12.85 -30.01 29.79
CA ASP A 15 11.60 -29.59 30.41
C ASP A 15 11.18 -28.25 29.79
N LEU A 16 9.90 -28.10 29.47
CA LEU A 16 9.39 -26.97 28.70
C LEU A 16 8.10 -26.42 29.30
N ASN A 17 8.20 -25.21 29.86
CA ASN A 17 7.04 -24.50 30.37
C ASN A 17 6.30 -23.79 29.24
N VAL A 18 5.30 -24.47 28.67
CA VAL A 18 4.47 -23.93 27.58
C VAL A 18 3.77 -22.64 28.00
N ARG A 19 3.38 -22.50 29.27
CA ARG A 19 2.72 -21.29 29.77
C ARG A 19 3.67 -20.09 29.75
N GLU A 20 4.88 -20.26 30.28
CA GLU A 20 5.89 -19.21 30.28
C GLU A 20 6.25 -18.76 28.86
N ILE A 21 6.39 -19.69 27.92
CA ILE A 21 6.68 -19.38 26.52
C ILE A 21 5.54 -18.57 25.89
N ASN A 22 4.29 -19.00 26.11
CA ASN A 22 3.13 -18.27 25.60
C ASN A 22 3.00 -16.89 26.23
N ASP A 23 3.17 -16.77 27.55
CA ASP A 23 3.11 -15.50 28.26
C ASP A 23 4.20 -14.54 27.76
N ARG A 24 5.40 -15.05 27.51
CA ARG A 24 6.49 -14.29 26.90
C ARG A 24 6.14 -13.86 25.49
N TRP A 25 5.75 -14.77 24.59
CA TRP A 25 5.45 -14.43 23.20
C TRP A 25 4.23 -13.51 23.03
N ALA A 26 3.30 -13.54 23.99
CA ALA A 26 2.16 -12.63 24.03
C ALA A 26 2.53 -11.20 24.45
N GLN A 27 3.76 -10.96 24.94
CA GLN A 27 4.18 -9.61 25.31
C GLN A 27 4.20 -8.73 24.05
N PRO A 28 3.58 -7.53 24.07
CA PRO A 28 3.42 -6.69 22.87
C PRO A 28 4.71 -6.37 22.12
N HIS A 29 5.86 -6.35 22.79
CA HIS A 29 7.14 -6.06 22.18
C HIS A 29 7.71 -7.21 21.32
N PHE A 30 7.19 -8.44 21.47
CA PHE A 30 7.53 -9.57 20.60
C PHE A 30 6.54 -9.75 19.44
N ILE A 31 5.47 -8.95 19.41
CA ILE A 31 4.49 -8.96 18.33
C ILE A 31 4.91 -7.89 17.32
N ASP A 32 5.50 -8.34 16.20
CA ASP A 32 5.78 -7.45 15.08
C ASP A 32 4.48 -6.82 14.58
N SER A 33 4.38 -5.49 14.71
CA SER A 33 3.25 -4.76 14.14
C SER A 33 3.50 -4.52 12.67
N TRP A 34 2.57 -4.94 11.84
CA TRP A 34 2.53 -4.65 10.41
C TRP A 34 1.21 -3.97 10.07
N SER A 35 1.24 -3.10 9.06
CA SER A 35 0.05 -2.47 8.50
C SER A 35 -0.01 -2.69 7.00
N GLN A 36 -1.23 -2.83 6.51
CA GLN A 36 -1.55 -2.81 5.09
C GLN A 36 -2.55 -1.67 4.85
N VAL A 37 -2.19 -0.75 3.95
CA VAL A 37 -2.99 0.43 3.63
C VAL A 37 -3.33 0.39 2.15
N VAL A 38 -4.62 0.46 1.81
CA VAL A 38 -5.07 0.63 0.43
C VAL A 38 -5.12 2.13 0.13
N ILE A 39 -4.34 2.57 -0.84
CA ILE A 39 -4.29 3.97 -1.27
C ILE A 39 -5.30 4.16 -2.39
N LYS A 40 -6.32 4.97 -2.13
CA LYS A 40 -7.33 5.35 -3.11
C LYS A 40 -7.00 6.70 -3.74
N TYR A 41 -7.49 6.89 -4.95
CA TYR A 41 -7.63 8.20 -5.54
C TYR A 41 -8.86 8.90 -4.97
N THR A 42 -8.70 10.14 -4.51
CA THR A 42 -9.75 10.84 -3.75
C THR A 42 -10.19 12.16 -4.38
N GLU A 43 -9.67 12.50 -5.56
CA GLU A 43 -10.11 13.69 -6.28
C GLU A 43 -11.36 13.36 -7.11
N ASP A 44 -12.34 14.26 -7.09
CA ASP A 44 -13.54 14.19 -7.92
C ASP A 44 -13.23 14.64 -9.36
N LYS A 45 -12.43 13.82 -10.06
CA LYS A 45 -12.14 13.96 -11.48
C LYS A 45 -11.76 12.62 -12.09
N VAL A 46 -11.94 12.50 -13.40
CA VAL A 46 -11.48 11.34 -14.16
C VAL A 46 -10.32 11.76 -15.06
N ASP A 47 -9.18 11.08 -14.95
CA ASP A 47 -8.02 11.30 -15.80
C ASP A 47 -7.37 9.97 -16.22
N GLN A 48 -6.57 10.01 -17.30
CA GLN A 48 -5.76 8.86 -17.70
C GLN A 48 -4.36 8.98 -17.08
N VAL A 49 -3.92 7.94 -16.38
CA VAL A 49 -2.61 7.89 -15.75
C VAL A 49 -1.52 7.87 -16.83
N THR A 50 -0.58 8.82 -16.75
CA THR A 50 0.58 8.93 -17.64
C THR A 50 1.84 8.41 -16.98
N HIS A 51 1.92 8.50 -15.65
CA HIS A 51 3.02 7.96 -14.85
C HIS A 51 2.48 7.38 -13.56
N ALA A 52 3.06 6.24 -13.15
CA ALA A 52 2.74 5.60 -11.88
C ALA A 52 4.03 5.02 -11.26
N PRO A 53 4.14 5.03 -9.92
CA PRO A 53 5.24 4.41 -9.20
C PRO A 53 5.41 2.93 -9.57
N ALA A 54 6.64 2.42 -9.59
CA ALA A 54 6.87 0.99 -9.75
C ALA A 54 6.45 0.22 -8.49
N THR A 55 6.04 -1.04 -8.65
CA THR A 55 5.96 -1.97 -7.51
C THR A 55 7.37 -2.20 -6.95
N GLY A 56 7.52 -2.21 -5.62
CA GLY A 56 8.80 -2.48 -4.97
C GLY A 56 8.96 -1.79 -3.63
N ILE A 57 10.21 -1.70 -3.18
CA ILE A 57 10.58 -1.08 -1.91
C ILE A 57 10.84 0.40 -2.11
N TYR A 58 10.24 1.19 -1.21
CA TYR A 58 10.42 2.62 -1.09
C TYR A 58 11.04 2.94 0.26
N LYS A 59 11.79 4.04 0.31
CA LYS A 59 12.40 4.56 1.53
C LYS A 59 11.94 5.99 1.76
N MET A 60 11.59 6.29 3.01
CA MET A 60 11.29 7.64 3.48
C MET A 60 12.54 8.25 4.12
N ALA A 61 12.98 9.40 3.63
CA ALA A 61 14.04 10.18 4.22
C ALA A 61 13.54 10.98 5.44
N GLU A 62 14.46 11.64 6.15
CA GLU A 62 14.15 12.35 7.40
C GLU A 62 13.27 13.58 7.20
N ASP A 63 13.31 14.16 6.01
CA ASP A 63 12.44 15.26 5.58
C ASP A 63 11.05 14.80 5.09
N GLY A 64 10.77 13.49 5.16
CA GLY A 64 9.52 12.89 4.72
C GLY A 64 9.44 12.63 3.20
N THR A 65 10.50 12.88 2.43
CA THR A 65 10.53 12.54 1.01
C THR A 65 10.56 11.02 0.83
N VAL A 66 9.74 10.52 -0.11
CA VAL A 66 9.62 9.09 -0.41
C VAL A 66 10.21 8.81 -1.79
N GLY A 67 11.26 7.98 -1.81
CA GLY A 67 11.98 7.58 -3.02
C GLY A 67 11.87 6.08 -3.28
N TYR A 68 11.83 5.70 -4.55
CA TYR A 68 11.98 4.30 -4.96
C TYR A 68 13.41 3.83 -4.67
N GLN A 69 13.55 2.62 -4.13
CA GLN A 69 14.86 2.05 -3.81
C GLN A 69 15.20 0.88 -4.74
N ARG A 70 14.34 -0.14 -4.78
CA ARG A 70 14.58 -1.36 -5.59
C ARG A 70 13.29 -2.12 -5.84
N PHE A 71 13.34 -2.98 -6.85
CA PHE A 71 12.32 -4.01 -7.03
C PHE A 71 12.56 -5.12 -6.01
N ASP A 72 11.47 -5.61 -5.43
CA ASP A 72 11.48 -6.73 -4.49
C ASP A 72 10.08 -7.37 -4.54
N TYR A 73 9.99 -8.65 -4.23
CA TYR A 73 8.72 -9.37 -4.09
C TYR A 73 8.52 -9.87 -2.65
N GLU A 74 9.51 -9.73 -1.77
CA GLU A 74 9.45 -10.18 -0.39
C GLU A 74 9.35 -9.03 0.60
N ARG A 75 8.16 -8.87 1.19
CA ARG A 75 7.90 -7.92 2.30
C ARG A 75 8.81 -8.10 3.52
N ARG A 76 9.45 -9.26 3.67
CA ARG A 76 10.34 -9.57 4.82
C ARG A 76 11.64 -8.74 4.79
N ALA A 77 11.97 -8.15 3.65
CA ALA A 77 13.16 -7.32 3.47
C ALA A 77 13.02 -5.87 3.98
N ILE A 78 11.85 -5.50 4.53
CA ILE A 78 11.63 -4.20 5.20
C ILE A 78 12.18 -4.29 6.61
N ASP A 79 13.26 -3.58 6.89
CA ASP A 79 13.93 -3.68 8.20
C ASP A 79 13.53 -2.56 9.18
N SER A 80 12.87 -1.50 8.70
CA SER A 80 12.46 -0.37 9.53
C SER A 80 11.12 0.24 9.11
N GLU A 81 10.56 1.09 9.97
CA GLU A 81 9.35 1.88 9.65
C GLU A 81 9.60 2.96 8.58
N ARG A 82 10.87 3.20 8.21
CA ARG A 82 11.28 4.10 7.11
C ARG A 82 11.35 3.40 5.76
N GLU A 83 11.09 2.10 5.71
CA GLU A 83 10.95 1.36 4.46
C GLU A 83 9.52 0.81 4.33
N ALA A 84 9.05 0.72 3.10
CA ALA A 84 7.73 0.21 2.79
C ALA A 84 7.74 -0.52 1.45
N PHE A 85 6.89 -1.53 1.34
CA PHE A 85 6.62 -2.17 0.05
C PHE A 85 5.35 -1.57 -0.53
N PHE A 86 5.41 -1.11 -1.77
CA PHE A 86 4.26 -0.65 -2.51
C PHE A 86 3.95 -1.61 -3.65
N MET A 87 2.72 -2.09 -3.69
CA MET A 87 2.16 -2.87 -4.81
C MET A 87 1.24 -1.98 -5.62
N ARG A 88 1.67 -1.64 -6.84
CA ARG A 88 0.87 -0.86 -7.78
C ARG A 88 -0.35 -1.67 -8.25
N ILE A 89 -1.53 -1.03 -8.24
CA ILE A 89 -2.75 -1.52 -8.88
C ILE A 89 -3.01 -0.72 -10.16
N THR A 90 -3.16 0.61 -10.07
CA THR A 90 -3.32 1.49 -11.25
C THR A 90 -1.96 1.84 -11.86
N GLY A 91 -1.77 1.57 -13.16
CA GLY A 91 -0.56 1.87 -13.93
C GLY A 91 -0.76 2.87 -15.08
N PRO A 92 0.31 3.17 -15.83
CA PRO A 92 0.22 4.05 -17.00
C PRO A 92 -0.74 3.49 -18.05
N GLY A 93 -1.62 4.34 -18.58
CA GLY A 93 -2.68 3.97 -19.51
C GLY A 93 -4.04 3.69 -18.87
N ASP A 94 -4.05 3.33 -17.58
CA ASP A 94 -5.29 3.14 -16.83
C ASP A 94 -5.98 4.48 -16.54
N TYR A 95 -7.26 4.41 -16.23
CA TYR A 95 -8.03 5.54 -15.74
C TYR A 95 -8.09 5.53 -14.21
N ARG A 96 -8.04 6.70 -13.60
CA ARG A 96 -8.36 6.88 -12.18
C ARG A 96 -9.52 7.85 -12.03
N TYR A 97 -10.40 7.50 -11.12
CA TYR A 97 -11.63 8.21 -10.75
C TYR A 97 -11.77 8.13 -9.23
N GLU A 98 -12.63 8.95 -8.64
CA GLU A 98 -12.82 8.96 -7.19
C GLU A 98 -13.12 7.54 -6.67
N GLY A 99 -12.32 7.08 -5.71
CA GLY A 99 -12.42 5.76 -5.10
C GLY A 99 -11.60 4.65 -5.78
N ALA A 100 -11.00 4.91 -6.95
CA ALA A 100 -10.13 3.97 -7.64
C ALA A 100 -8.91 3.58 -6.77
N ASP A 101 -8.58 2.30 -6.72
CA ASP A 101 -7.44 1.78 -5.97
C ASP A 101 -6.13 2.01 -6.72
N LEU A 102 -5.29 2.92 -6.22
CA LEU A 102 -3.98 3.21 -6.80
C LEU A 102 -2.99 2.09 -6.51
N GLY A 103 -2.99 1.58 -5.28
CA GLY A 103 -2.12 0.50 -4.85
C GLY A 103 -2.21 0.19 -3.37
N ILE A 104 -1.43 -0.80 -2.94
CA ILE A 104 -1.36 -1.28 -1.56
C ILE A 104 0.01 -0.97 -1.00
N LEU A 105 0.05 -0.30 0.15
CA LEU A 105 1.25 -0.01 0.91
C LEU A 105 1.34 -0.95 2.11
N ILE A 106 2.48 -1.63 2.26
CA ILE A 106 2.79 -2.49 3.40
C ILE A 106 3.95 -1.86 4.17
N THR A 107 3.72 -1.61 5.47
CA THR A 107 4.70 -0.97 6.36
C THR A 107 4.84 -1.74 7.67
N ARG A 108 6.01 -1.60 8.32
CA ARG A 108 6.12 -1.92 9.75
C ARG A 108 5.44 -0.86 10.62
N GLY A 109 5.02 -1.29 11.80
CA GLY A 109 4.30 -0.50 12.79
C GLY A 109 2.81 -0.31 12.47
N ARG A 110 2.06 0.19 13.46
CA ARG A 110 0.66 0.58 13.31
C ARG A 110 0.57 1.82 12.41
N SER A 111 -0.37 1.83 11.46
CA SER A 111 -0.69 3.02 10.65
C SER A 111 -1.75 3.91 11.27
N MET A 112 -2.47 3.41 12.27
CA MET A 112 -3.53 4.13 12.99
C MET A 112 -3.25 4.17 14.49
N GLY A 113 -3.60 5.30 15.12
CA GLY A 113 -3.66 5.42 16.58
C GLY A 113 -4.94 4.80 17.16
N ASP A 114 -5.10 4.88 18.48
CA ASP A 114 -6.23 4.27 19.20
C ASP A 114 -7.57 4.98 18.94
N ASN A 115 -7.54 6.19 18.37
CA ASN A 115 -8.72 6.92 17.90
C ASN A 115 -9.11 6.59 16.44
N PHE A 116 -8.54 5.53 15.86
CA PHE A 116 -8.78 5.10 14.48
C PHE A 116 -8.43 6.16 13.41
N LYS A 117 -7.54 7.11 13.74
CA LYS A 117 -6.99 8.06 12.77
C LYS A 117 -5.61 7.62 12.32
N LEU A 118 -5.30 7.89 11.05
CA LEU A 118 -3.96 7.69 10.50
C LEU A 118 -2.96 8.54 11.28
N ASN A 119 -1.84 7.92 11.67
CA ASN A 119 -0.74 8.66 12.29
C ASN A 119 0.00 9.53 11.25
N VAL A 120 0.93 10.36 11.71
CA VAL A 120 1.70 11.27 10.84
C VAL A 120 2.46 10.49 9.78
N ARG A 121 3.21 9.47 10.18
CA ARG A 121 4.01 8.62 9.28
C ARG A 121 3.19 7.98 8.17
N ALA A 122 2.03 7.42 8.47
CA ALA A 122 1.16 6.81 7.47
C ALA A 122 0.67 7.85 6.44
N ARG A 123 0.34 9.07 6.90
CA ARG A 123 -0.02 10.17 6.00
C ARG A 123 1.15 10.64 5.13
N ASP A 124 2.36 10.65 5.68
CA ASP A 124 3.57 11.00 4.92
C ASP A 124 3.85 9.96 3.83
N TRP A 125 3.69 8.67 4.15
CA TRP A 125 3.79 7.60 3.17
C TRP A 125 2.77 7.73 2.04
N ILE A 126 1.49 7.94 2.38
CA ILE A 126 0.42 8.08 1.39
C ILE A 126 0.73 9.25 0.46
N ARG A 127 1.04 10.42 1.01
CA ARG A 127 1.40 11.61 0.22
C ARG A 127 2.63 11.38 -0.63
N GLY A 128 3.66 10.74 -0.07
CA GLY A 128 4.91 10.44 -0.75
C GLY A 128 4.71 9.54 -1.96
N ILE A 129 3.91 8.47 -1.82
CA ILE A 129 3.58 7.56 -2.94
C ILE A 129 2.69 8.26 -3.98
N GLN A 130 1.65 8.99 -3.55
CA GLN A 130 0.75 9.69 -4.47
C GLN A 130 1.47 10.71 -5.35
N LYS A 131 2.56 11.34 -4.87
CA LYS A 131 3.40 12.26 -5.66
C LYS A 131 4.07 11.61 -6.87
N HIS A 132 4.23 10.29 -6.89
CA HIS A 132 4.76 9.56 -8.05
C HIS A 132 3.69 9.26 -9.12
N TYR A 133 2.43 9.63 -8.90
CA TYR A 133 1.40 9.52 -9.92
C TYR A 133 1.25 10.81 -10.71
N ALA A 134 1.15 10.69 -12.04
CA ALA A 134 0.75 11.77 -12.93
C ALA A 134 -0.36 11.31 -13.87
N GLY A 135 -1.25 12.22 -14.24
CA GLY A 135 -2.38 11.95 -15.12
C GLY A 135 -2.57 13.07 -16.13
N LYS A 136 -3.25 12.77 -17.23
CA LYS A 136 -3.69 13.75 -18.22
C LYS A 136 -5.22 13.73 -18.30
N PRO A 137 -5.87 14.90 -18.39
CA PRO A 137 -7.32 14.96 -18.54
C PRO A 137 -7.79 14.12 -19.72
N ILE A 138 -8.94 13.46 -19.57
CA ILE A 138 -9.63 12.86 -20.70
C ILE A 138 -10.35 14.00 -21.42
N VAL A 139 -10.09 14.15 -22.71
CA VAL A 139 -10.93 15.01 -23.54
C VAL A 139 -12.26 14.29 -23.68
N THR A 140 -13.27 14.73 -22.95
CA THR A 140 -14.65 14.37 -23.27
C THR A 140 -14.87 14.84 -24.70
N THR A 141 -14.97 13.94 -25.68
CA THR A 141 -15.55 14.30 -26.96
C THR A 141 -16.90 14.90 -26.61
N ALA A 142 -17.05 16.21 -26.80
CA ALA A 142 -18.32 16.89 -26.66
C ALA A 142 -19.35 15.97 -27.31
N HIS A 143 -20.37 15.54 -26.55
CA HIS A 143 -21.52 14.91 -27.18
C HIS A 143 -21.89 15.83 -28.33
N ALA A 144 -21.80 15.31 -29.56
CA ALA A 144 -22.31 16.03 -30.71
C ALA A 144 -23.69 16.54 -30.28
N ALA A 145 -23.88 17.86 -30.34
CA ALA A 145 -25.10 18.48 -29.87
C ALA A 145 -26.27 17.63 -30.34
N VAL A 146 -27.16 17.26 -29.41
CA VAL A 146 -28.34 16.47 -29.76
C VAL A 146 -28.97 17.19 -30.96
N PRO A 147 -29.08 16.54 -32.13
CA PRO A 147 -29.59 17.22 -33.30
C PRO A 147 -30.95 17.80 -32.95
N GLU A 148 -31.12 19.11 -33.13
CA GLU A 148 -32.41 19.76 -32.94
C GLU A 148 -33.48 18.97 -33.70
N PRO A 149 -34.68 18.74 -33.11
CA PRO A 149 -35.75 18.03 -33.81
C PRO A 149 -35.96 18.63 -35.21
N GLY A 150 -35.67 17.85 -36.27
CA GLY A 150 -35.77 18.29 -37.67
C GLY A 150 -34.44 18.66 -38.37
N SER A 151 -33.30 18.51 -37.71
CA SER A 151 -31.97 18.86 -38.28
C SER A 151 -31.35 17.81 -39.22
N PHE A 152 -32.04 16.71 -39.52
CA PHE A 152 -31.58 15.71 -40.49
C PHE A 152 -32.37 15.81 -41.80
N LYS A 153 -31.65 16.02 -42.91
CA LYS A 153 -32.18 15.83 -44.26
C LYS A 153 -32.01 14.37 -44.66
N ILE A 154 -33.11 13.71 -45.02
CA ILE A 154 -33.09 12.43 -45.71
C ILE A 154 -32.86 12.74 -47.21
N LEU A 155 -31.78 12.22 -47.78
CA LEU A 155 -31.53 12.21 -49.22
C LEU A 155 -32.07 10.93 -49.83
#